data_AF-A0A3M2GZ62-F1
#
_entry.id   AF-A0A3M2GZ62-F1
#
_cell.length_a   1.000
_cell.length_b   1.000
_cell.length_c   1.000
_cell.angle_alpha   90.00
_cell.angle_beta   90.00
_cell.angle_gamma   90.00
#
_symmetry.space_group_name_H-M   'P 1'
#
loop_
_entity.id
_entity.type
_entity.pdbx_description
1 polymer ?
#
loop_
_entity_poly.entity_id
_entity_poly.type
_entity_poly.pdbx_seq_one_letter_code
_entity_poly.pdbx_strand_id
1 'polypeptide(L)'
;MDLQAFTKSDSLSLEGLMENKPDLFEPFKSWEELKPTFSLHTTGDCLLIRAHIEDGDFEKLLGIFQSKEEAMGAFLTLAMEYGWEEVPKGYCVYHAQEEGGRLIAGIKLGDKVQLYEQTNLEEMVQAMVRVSRIVVYSSEVLTYIKDIYPEVDSKAYVIAREIAKRVGRAPEIEELAKIYGLSVQRLEEKLELIDKLLENPIRLPWGEVELPHYSLPLGACQ
;
A
#
# COMPACT_ATOMS: atom_id res chain seq x y z
N MET A 1 -12.62 -7.04 9.88
CA MET A 1 -11.22 -6.83 9.43
C MET A 1 -10.92 -7.66 8.19
N ASP A 2 -10.26 -7.07 7.19
CA ASP A 2 -9.83 -7.76 5.97
C ASP A 2 -8.30 -7.76 5.88
N LEU A 3 -7.72 -8.96 5.75
CA LEU A 3 -6.29 -9.18 5.56
C LEU A 3 -6.02 -9.87 4.24
N GLN A 4 -4.81 -9.71 3.72
CA GLN A 4 -4.36 -10.34 2.50
C GLN A 4 -2.87 -10.70 2.54
N ALA A 5 -2.50 -11.77 1.83
CA ALA A 5 -1.11 -12.20 1.69
C ALA A 5 -0.87 -12.76 0.29
N PHE A 6 0.34 -12.58 -0.23
CA PHE A 6 0.78 -13.28 -1.44
C PHE A 6 1.52 -14.56 -1.10
N THR A 7 1.30 -15.58 -1.93
CA THR A 7 2.05 -16.82 -1.87
C THR A 7 2.33 -17.35 -3.28
N LYS A 8 3.55 -17.88 -3.48
CA LYS A 8 3.82 -18.85 -4.53
C LYS A 8 3.40 -20.23 -4.01
N SER A 9 2.54 -20.91 -4.75
CA SER A 9 2.10 -22.25 -4.38
C SER A 9 1.70 -23.04 -5.62
N ASP A 10 2.13 -24.29 -5.66
CA ASP A 10 1.70 -25.28 -6.65
C ASP A 10 0.29 -25.81 -6.34
N SER A 11 -0.24 -25.53 -5.13
CA SER A 11 -1.61 -25.83 -4.73
C SER A 11 -2.50 -24.60 -4.84
N LEU A 12 -3.64 -24.78 -5.50
CA LEU A 12 -4.72 -23.79 -5.63
C LEU A 12 -5.84 -24.00 -4.58
N SER A 13 -5.71 -24.96 -3.66
CA SER A 13 -6.66 -25.19 -2.58
C SER A 13 -6.18 -24.60 -1.25
N LEU A 14 -7.13 -24.19 -0.41
CA LEU A 14 -6.84 -23.63 0.91
C LEU A 14 -6.19 -24.68 1.83
N GLU A 15 -6.72 -25.90 1.81
CA GLU A 15 -6.20 -27.00 2.62
C GLU A 15 -4.74 -27.29 2.28
N GLY A 16 -4.42 -27.37 0.98
CA GLY A 16 -3.04 -27.58 0.55
C GLY A 16 -2.11 -26.41 0.90
N LEU A 17 -2.62 -25.18 0.96
CA LEU A 17 -1.83 -24.04 1.44
C LEU A 17 -1.56 -24.12 2.94
N MET A 18 -2.57 -24.49 3.73
CA MET A 18 -2.42 -24.64 5.18
C MET A 18 -1.45 -25.77 5.55
N GLU A 19 -1.37 -26.81 4.72
CA GLU A 19 -0.39 -27.90 4.87
C GLU A 19 1.03 -27.48 4.45
N ASN A 20 1.17 -26.77 3.33
CA ASN A 20 2.49 -26.42 2.77
C ASN A 20 3.11 -25.17 3.42
N LYS A 21 2.29 -24.25 3.91
CA LYS A 21 2.71 -23.00 4.57
C LYS A 21 1.96 -22.80 5.89
N PRO A 22 2.11 -23.72 6.86
CA PRO A 22 1.37 -23.68 8.12
C PRO A 22 1.64 -22.41 8.93
N ASP A 23 2.87 -21.88 8.86
CA ASP A 23 3.30 -20.68 9.57
C ASP A 23 2.46 -19.46 9.15
N LEU A 24 2.12 -19.34 7.86
CA LEU A 24 1.29 -18.24 7.36
C LEU A 24 -0.08 -18.18 8.07
N PHE A 25 -0.60 -19.32 8.51
CA PHE A 25 -1.89 -19.42 9.18
C PHE A 25 -1.80 -19.43 10.72
N GLU A 26 -0.59 -19.34 11.27
CA GLU A 26 -0.35 -19.39 12.72
C GLU A 26 -1.07 -18.29 13.52
N PRO A 27 -1.16 -17.02 13.04
CA PRO A 27 -1.91 -15.98 13.75
C PRO A 27 -3.37 -16.37 14.02
N PHE A 28 -4.02 -17.01 13.03
CA PHE A 28 -5.42 -17.41 13.13
C PHE A 28 -5.63 -18.66 13.99
N LYS A 29 -4.60 -19.51 14.13
CA LYS A 29 -4.64 -20.66 15.04
C LYS A 29 -4.44 -20.22 16.49
N SER A 30 -3.57 -19.23 16.70
CA SER A 30 -3.24 -18.72 18.03
C SER A 30 -4.35 -17.89 18.67
N TRP A 31 -5.30 -17.40 17.87
CA TRP A 31 -6.44 -16.59 18.29
C TRP A 31 -7.75 -17.33 18.00
N GLU A 32 -8.06 -18.33 18.83
CA GLU A 32 -9.19 -19.26 18.62
C GLU A 32 -10.58 -18.58 18.57
N GLU A 33 -10.71 -17.40 19.18
CA GLU A 33 -11.94 -16.62 19.17
C GLU A 33 -12.27 -16.01 17.81
N LEU A 34 -11.26 -15.82 16.96
CA LEU A 34 -11.39 -15.26 15.62
C LEU A 34 -11.75 -16.37 14.63
N LYS A 35 -12.83 -16.17 13.86
CA LYS A 35 -13.32 -17.14 12.88
C LYS A 35 -13.12 -16.60 11.46
N PRO A 36 -11.90 -16.65 10.91
CA PRO A 36 -11.62 -16.13 9.59
C PRO A 36 -12.35 -16.94 8.51
N THR A 37 -12.88 -16.23 7.51
CA THR A 37 -13.29 -16.81 6.23
C THR A 37 -12.22 -16.49 5.19
N PHE A 38 -11.70 -17.52 4.52
CA PHE A 38 -10.65 -17.36 3.53
C PHE A 38 -11.18 -17.40 2.10
N SER A 39 -10.58 -16.61 1.22
CA SER A 39 -10.78 -16.70 -0.23
C SER A 39 -9.46 -16.68 -0.98
N LEU A 40 -9.43 -17.35 -2.12
CA LEU A 40 -8.25 -17.47 -2.97
C LEU A 40 -8.51 -16.81 -4.33
N HIS A 41 -7.56 -16.00 -4.77
CA HIS A 41 -7.61 -15.32 -6.06
C HIS A 41 -6.26 -15.42 -6.76
N THR A 42 -6.26 -15.76 -8.05
CA THR A 42 -5.02 -15.72 -8.85
C THR A 42 -4.77 -14.31 -9.35
N THR A 43 -3.51 -13.86 -9.31
CA THR A 43 -3.07 -12.55 -9.81
C THR A 43 -1.70 -12.71 -10.44
N GLY A 44 -1.66 -12.73 -11.77
CA GLY A 44 -0.45 -13.12 -12.51
C GLY A 44 0.00 -14.53 -12.11
N ASP A 45 1.29 -14.67 -11.79
CA ASP A 45 1.90 -15.94 -11.34
C ASP A 45 1.76 -16.17 -9.82
N CYS A 46 0.89 -15.41 -9.15
CA CYS A 46 0.76 -15.43 -7.71
C CYS A 46 -0.65 -15.83 -7.27
N LEU A 47 -0.71 -16.42 -6.09
CA LEU A 47 -1.95 -16.67 -5.38
C LEU A 47 -2.10 -15.63 -4.26
N LEU A 48 -3.18 -14.86 -4.34
CA LEU A 48 -3.60 -13.94 -3.29
C LEU A 48 -4.56 -14.69 -2.36
N ILE A 49 -4.21 -14.75 -1.10
CA ILE A 49 -5.08 -15.25 -0.03
C ILE A 49 -5.70 -14.03 0.63
N ARG A 50 -7.01 -14.02 0.82
CA ARG A 50 -7.71 -13.03 1.65
C ARG A 50 -8.34 -13.72 2.86
N ALA A 51 -8.28 -13.05 4.00
CA ALA A 51 -8.95 -13.46 5.21
C ALA A 51 -9.89 -12.35 5.67
N HIS A 52 -11.16 -12.70 5.84
CA HIS A 52 -12.16 -11.82 6.43
C HIS A 52 -12.49 -12.29 7.84
N ILE A 53 -12.39 -11.38 8.82
CA ILE A 53 -12.76 -11.63 10.21
C ILE A 53 -13.87 -10.65 10.58
N GLU A 54 -14.98 -11.15 11.10
CA GLU A 54 -16.10 -10.32 11.53
C GLU A 54 -15.72 -9.47 12.75
N ASP A 55 -16.21 -8.23 12.80
CA ASP A 55 -15.94 -7.33 13.94
C ASP A 55 -16.44 -7.92 15.28
N GLY A 56 -17.54 -8.69 15.24
CA GLY A 56 -18.11 -9.36 16.41
C GLY A 56 -17.24 -10.47 17.00
N ASP A 57 -16.23 -10.94 16.26
CA ASP A 57 -15.24 -11.87 16.84
C ASP A 57 -14.27 -11.15 17.77
N PHE A 58 -13.88 -9.91 17.45
CA PHE A 58 -13.03 -9.09 18.31
C PHE A 58 -13.75 -8.60 19.57
N GLU A 59 -15.07 -8.43 19.51
CA GLU A 59 -15.88 -8.04 20.69
C GLU A 59 -15.83 -9.10 21.81
N LYS A 60 -15.59 -10.37 21.46
CA LYS A 60 -15.44 -11.46 22.45
C LYS A 60 -14.17 -11.31 23.29
N LEU A 61 -13.23 -10.48 22.84
CA LEU A 61 -11.92 -10.28 23.46
C LEU A 61 -11.85 -9.07 24.41
N LEU A 62 -12.97 -8.36 24.62
CA LEU A 62 -13.07 -7.19 25.50
C LEU A 62 -12.84 -7.49 27.00
N GLY A 63 -12.66 -8.76 27.38
CA GLY A 63 -12.21 -9.17 28.71
C GLY A 63 -10.69 -9.28 28.86
N ILE A 64 -9.94 -9.23 27.75
CA ILE A 64 -8.48 -9.31 27.67
C ILE A 64 -7.91 -7.95 27.24
N PHE A 65 -8.55 -7.33 26.25
CA PHE A 65 -8.18 -6.02 25.72
C PHE A 65 -9.16 -4.94 26.21
N GLN A 66 -8.68 -3.70 26.31
CA GLN A 66 -9.45 -2.54 26.75
C GLN A 66 -10.49 -2.10 25.71
N SER A 67 -10.22 -2.35 24.44
CA SER A 67 -11.18 -2.06 23.35
C SER A 67 -11.04 -3.03 22.18
N LYS A 68 -12.04 -2.99 21.29
CA LYS A 68 -12.04 -3.76 20.03
C LYS A 68 -10.87 -3.33 19.15
N GLU A 69 -10.61 -2.03 19.07
CA GLU A 69 -9.53 -1.44 18.28
C GLU A 69 -8.16 -1.88 18.78
N GLU A 70 -7.98 -2.01 20.10
CA GLU A 70 -6.75 -2.55 20.67
C GLU A 70 -6.56 -4.02 20.30
N ALA A 71 -7.61 -4.85 20.43
CA ALA A 71 -7.56 -6.26 20.02
C ALA A 71 -7.25 -6.41 18.52
N MET A 72 -7.89 -5.61 17.68
CA MET A 72 -7.64 -5.55 16.24
C MET A 72 -6.20 -5.13 15.94
N GLY A 73 -5.68 -4.09 16.60
CA GLY A 73 -4.31 -3.62 16.40
C GLY A 73 -3.26 -4.65 16.82
N ALA A 74 -3.48 -5.34 17.94
CA ALA A 74 -2.62 -6.42 18.42
C ALA A 74 -2.60 -7.60 17.44
N PHE A 75 -3.78 -8.03 16.98
CA PHE A 75 -3.88 -9.10 15.99
C PHE A 75 -3.24 -8.73 14.65
N LEU A 76 -3.46 -7.51 14.16
CA LEU A 76 -2.86 -7.02 12.91
C LEU A 76 -1.34 -7.00 13.00
N THR A 77 -0.78 -6.55 14.13
CA THR A 77 0.67 -6.54 14.36
C THR A 77 1.24 -7.95 14.26
N LEU A 78 0.61 -8.93 14.93
CA LEU A 78 1.00 -10.33 14.82
C LEU A 78 0.86 -10.84 13.38
N ALA A 79 -0.27 -10.60 12.72
CA ALA A 79 -0.50 -11.07 11.35
C ALA A 79 0.56 -10.52 10.36
N MET A 80 0.98 -9.27 10.54
CA MET A 80 2.04 -8.64 9.75
C MET A 80 3.40 -9.33 9.92
N GLU A 81 3.73 -9.83 11.11
CA GLU A 81 4.96 -10.61 11.34
C GLU A 81 4.98 -11.92 10.51
N TYR A 82 3.81 -12.46 10.21
CA TYR A 82 3.64 -13.66 9.37
C TYR A 82 3.36 -13.35 7.90
N GLY A 83 3.49 -12.09 7.48
CA GLY A 83 3.40 -11.69 6.07
C GLY A 83 1.99 -11.32 5.58
N TRP A 84 1.03 -11.12 6.48
CA TRP A 84 -0.27 -10.55 6.13
C TRP A 84 -0.21 -9.01 6.10
N GLU A 85 -0.94 -8.42 5.17
CA GLU A 85 -1.19 -6.98 5.14
C GLU A 85 -2.68 -6.72 5.32
N GLU A 86 -3.05 -5.61 5.98
CA GLU A 86 -4.43 -5.13 5.92
C GLU A 86 -4.79 -4.79 4.47
N VAL A 87 -5.98 -5.19 4.01
CA VAL A 87 -6.49 -4.77 2.70
C VAL A 87 -6.65 -3.24 2.72
N PRO A 88 -5.97 -2.48 1.84
CA PRO A 88 -6.03 -1.04 1.88
C PRO A 88 -7.45 -0.52 1.63
N LYS A 89 -7.98 0.26 2.59
CA LYS A 89 -9.32 0.88 2.50
C LYS A 89 -9.30 2.25 1.81
N GLY A 90 -8.11 2.83 1.67
CA GLY A 90 -7.88 4.11 1.03
C GLY A 90 -6.39 4.35 0.83
N TYR A 91 -6.07 5.37 0.06
CA TYR A 91 -4.71 5.77 -0.20
C TYR A 91 -4.57 7.30 -0.20
N CYS A 92 -3.35 7.77 -0.06
CA CYS A 92 -2.99 9.13 -0.44
C CYS A 92 -1.89 9.10 -1.48
N VAL A 93 -1.86 10.09 -2.37
CA VAL A 93 -0.71 10.33 -3.23
C VAL A 93 0.22 11.31 -2.54
N TYR A 94 1.53 11.06 -2.56
CA TYR A 94 2.54 11.93 -1.96
C TYR A 94 3.63 12.31 -2.96
N HIS A 95 4.04 13.57 -2.90
CA HIS A 95 5.22 14.07 -3.59
C HIS A 95 5.83 15.26 -2.84
N ALA A 96 7.09 15.55 -3.10
CA ALA A 96 7.77 16.73 -2.59
C ALA A 96 8.71 17.29 -3.66
N GLN A 97 8.85 18.60 -3.70
CA GLN A 97 9.76 19.29 -4.60
C GLN A 97 10.35 20.53 -3.96
N GLU A 98 11.44 21.03 -4.52
CA GLU A 98 12.00 22.31 -4.13
C GLU A 98 11.40 23.43 -4.97
N GLU A 99 10.92 24.48 -4.32
CA GLU A 99 10.40 25.70 -4.95
C GLU A 99 11.00 26.93 -4.26
N GLY A 100 11.71 27.76 -5.03
CA GLY A 100 12.32 28.98 -4.49
C GLY A 100 13.34 28.75 -3.37
N GLY A 101 14.05 27.62 -3.36
CA GLY A 101 15.02 27.27 -2.31
C GLY A 101 14.40 26.64 -1.06
N ARG A 102 13.12 26.27 -1.11
CA ARG A 102 12.39 25.65 0.01
C ARG A 102 11.78 24.33 -0.42
N LEU A 103 11.86 23.32 0.44
CA LEU A 103 11.16 22.07 0.24
C LEU A 103 9.67 22.26 0.52
N ILE A 104 8.84 21.99 -0.48
CA ILE A 104 7.39 21.94 -0.38
C ILE A 104 6.95 20.50 -0.62
N ALA A 105 6.15 19.98 0.30
CA ALA A 105 5.57 18.65 0.24
C ALA A 105 4.07 18.75 0.01
N GLY A 106 3.47 17.72 -0.57
CA GLY A 106 2.05 17.73 -0.86
C GLY A 106 1.48 16.33 -0.84
N ILE A 107 0.25 16.23 -0.36
CA ILE A 107 -0.54 15.00 -0.44
C ILE A 107 -1.86 15.26 -1.16
N LYS A 108 -2.34 14.24 -1.85
CA LYS A 108 -3.70 14.21 -2.40
C LYS A 108 -4.49 13.09 -1.74
N LEU A 109 -5.65 13.45 -1.21
CA LEU A 109 -6.62 12.56 -0.55
C LEU A 109 -7.96 12.72 -1.28
N GLY A 110 -8.27 11.76 -2.16
CA GLY A 110 -9.37 11.90 -3.12
C GLY A 110 -9.18 13.17 -3.97
N ASP A 111 -10.19 14.03 -4.04
CA ASP A 111 -10.13 15.26 -4.83
C ASP A 111 -9.37 16.42 -4.16
N LYS A 112 -8.95 16.27 -2.90
CA LYS A 112 -8.32 17.34 -2.13
C LYS A 112 -6.81 17.24 -2.18
N VAL A 113 -6.16 18.29 -2.66
CA VAL A 113 -4.72 18.49 -2.55
C VAL A 113 -4.42 19.39 -1.36
N GLN A 114 -3.44 18.99 -0.55
CA GLN A 114 -2.96 19.73 0.60
C GLN A 114 -1.45 19.90 0.47
N LEU A 115 -0.97 21.13 0.64
CA LEU A 115 0.43 21.50 0.55
C LEU A 115 0.99 21.84 1.92
N TYR A 116 2.25 21.50 2.13
CA TYR A 116 2.94 21.58 3.39
C TYR A 116 4.34 22.14 3.17
N GLU A 117 4.72 23.05 4.04
CA GLU A 117 6.09 23.55 4.17
C GLU A 117 6.79 22.79 5.29
N GLN A 118 8.09 23.01 5.46
CA GLN A 118 8.87 22.38 6.53
C GLN A 118 8.26 22.54 7.93
N THR A 119 7.53 23.64 8.18
CA THR A 119 6.96 23.95 9.49
C THR A 119 5.70 23.15 9.85
N ASN A 120 5.03 22.51 8.89
CA ASN A 120 3.80 21.74 9.12
C ASN A 120 3.86 20.30 8.58
N LEU A 121 5.07 19.76 8.38
CA LEU A 121 5.28 18.37 7.95
C LEU A 121 4.68 17.34 8.92
N GLU A 122 4.63 17.62 10.22
CA GLU A 122 4.03 16.72 11.19
C GLU A 122 2.53 16.52 10.92
N GLU A 123 1.80 17.58 10.56
CA GLU A 123 0.38 17.51 10.22
C GLU A 123 0.15 16.66 8.97
N MET A 124 1.01 16.81 7.96
CA MET A 124 0.99 15.99 6.74
C MET A 124 1.16 14.51 7.08
N VAL A 125 2.14 14.20 7.91
CA VAL A 125 2.43 12.81 8.28
C VAL A 125 1.29 12.22 9.10
N GLN A 126 0.71 12.96 10.04
CA GLN A 126 -0.46 12.48 10.78
C GLN A 126 -1.63 12.15 9.85
N ALA A 127 -1.78 12.87 8.74
CA ALA A 127 -2.76 12.53 7.71
C ALA A 127 -2.36 11.26 6.93
N MET A 128 -1.08 11.10 6.59
CA MET A 128 -0.56 9.93 5.86
C MET A 128 -0.58 8.63 6.69
N VAL A 129 -0.31 8.70 8.00
CA VAL A 129 -0.33 7.51 8.88
C VAL A 129 -1.73 6.91 8.99
N ARG A 130 -2.78 7.75 8.85
CA ARG A 130 -4.19 7.32 8.91
C ARG A 130 -4.66 6.61 7.65
N VAL A 131 -3.92 6.66 6.54
CA VAL A 131 -4.26 5.90 5.34
C VAL A 131 -3.51 4.57 5.30
N SER A 132 -4.14 3.56 4.71
CA SER A 132 -3.55 2.22 4.59
C SER A 132 -2.45 2.15 3.52
N ARG A 133 -2.47 3.06 2.53
CA ARG A 133 -1.51 3.06 1.43
C ARG A 133 -1.04 4.47 1.06
N ILE A 134 0.25 4.59 0.78
CA ILE A 134 0.85 5.83 0.30
C ILE A 134 1.37 5.57 -1.11
N VAL A 135 0.85 6.29 -2.09
CA VAL A 135 1.25 6.16 -3.49
C VAL A 135 2.28 7.24 -3.79
N VAL A 136 3.44 6.82 -4.30
CA VAL A 136 4.48 7.71 -4.78
C VAL A 136 4.94 7.28 -6.16
N TYR A 137 5.44 8.24 -6.94
CA TYR A 137 6.08 7.89 -8.20
C TYR A 137 7.43 7.19 -7.97
N SER A 138 8.33 7.87 -7.26
CA SER A 138 9.70 7.43 -6.97
C SER A 138 9.90 7.30 -5.46
N SER A 139 10.72 6.34 -5.03
CA SER A 139 11.10 6.19 -3.62
C SER A 139 11.97 7.35 -3.11
N GLU A 140 12.57 8.13 -4.02
CA GLU A 140 13.42 9.26 -3.64
C GLU A 140 12.67 10.29 -2.82
N VAL A 141 11.40 10.56 -3.11
CA VAL A 141 10.63 11.54 -2.33
C VAL A 141 10.36 11.08 -0.90
N LEU A 142 10.35 9.77 -0.63
CA LEU A 142 10.19 9.26 0.72
C LEU A 142 11.42 9.57 1.59
N THR A 143 12.58 9.79 0.99
CA THR A 143 13.81 10.09 1.74
C THR A 143 13.71 11.36 2.58
N TYR A 144 12.84 12.30 2.20
CA TYR A 144 12.59 13.51 2.97
C TYR A 144 11.83 13.29 4.29
N ILE A 145 11.14 12.15 4.44
CA ILE A 145 10.25 11.88 5.58
C ILE A 145 10.51 10.54 6.27
N LYS A 146 11.15 9.58 5.60
CA LYS A 146 11.33 8.21 6.11
C LYS A 146 12.13 8.12 7.40
N ASP A 147 13.12 9.00 7.57
CA ASP A 147 13.98 9.01 8.76
C ASP A 147 13.22 9.50 10.00
N ILE A 148 12.11 10.22 9.78
CA ILE A 148 11.24 10.73 10.83
C ILE A 148 10.07 9.77 11.05
N TYR A 149 9.58 9.11 9.99
CA TYR A 149 8.39 8.24 10.04
C TYR A 149 8.55 6.97 9.19
N PRO A 150 9.20 5.92 9.74
CA PRO A 150 9.45 4.66 9.03
C PRO A 150 8.16 3.95 8.55
N GLU A 151 7.04 4.16 9.24
CA GLU A 151 5.73 3.58 8.89
C GLU A 151 5.22 4.04 7.52
N VAL A 152 5.65 5.22 7.05
CA VAL A 152 5.28 5.73 5.73
C VAL A 152 5.90 4.85 4.63
N ASP A 153 7.14 4.43 4.82
CA ASP A 153 7.88 3.62 3.85
C ASP A 153 7.28 2.22 3.71
N SER A 154 6.86 1.60 4.82
CA SER A 154 6.24 0.27 4.82
C SER A 154 4.87 0.24 4.11
N LYS A 155 4.20 1.39 3.98
CA LYS A 155 2.91 1.55 3.26
C LYS A 155 3.08 2.03 1.83
N ALA A 156 4.31 2.22 1.34
CA ALA A 156 4.55 2.88 0.06
C ALA A 156 4.38 1.96 -1.16
N TYR A 157 3.40 2.28 -2.01
CA TYR A 157 3.29 1.78 -3.37
C TYR A 157 4.06 2.72 -4.32
N VAL A 158 5.14 2.19 -4.92
CA VAL A 158 6.07 2.97 -5.74
C VAL A 158 5.87 2.64 -7.23
N ILE A 159 5.23 3.55 -7.98
CA ILE A 159 4.85 3.33 -9.39
C ILE A 159 6.07 3.02 -10.26
N ALA A 160 7.16 3.81 -10.14
CA ALA A 160 8.37 3.60 -10.94
C ALA A 160 8.99 2.21 -10.71
N ARG A 161 8.93 1.70 -9.46
CA ARG A 161 9.41 0.35 -9.15
C ARG A 161 8.58 -0.72 -9.85
N GLU A 162 7.26 -0.58 -9.86
CA GLU A 162 6.37 -1.54 -10.51
C GLU A 162 6.48 -1.49 -12.04
N ILE A 163 6.69 -0.31 -12.63
CA ILE A 163 7.03 -0.19 -14.06
C ILE A 163 8.37 -0.90 -14.34
N ALA A 164 9.42 -0.58 -13.58
CA ALA A 164 10.76 -1.14 -13.80
C ALA A 164 10.81 -2.67 -13.68
N LYS A 165 10.04 -3.27 -12.75
CA LYS A 165 9.91 -4.74 -12.65
C LYS A 165 9.39 -5.39 -13.94
N ARG A 166 8.53 -4.69 -14.71
CA ARG A 166 7.90 -5.23 -15.92
C ARG A 166 8.68 -4.95 -17.20
N VAL A 167 9.27 -3.75 -17.32
CA VAL A 167 9.91 -3.30 -18.58
C VAL A 167 11.38 -2.93 -18.43
N GLY A 168 11.98 -3.21 -17.26
CA GLY A 168 13.41 -3.03 -16.97
C GLY A 168 13.84 -1.62 -16.58
N ARG A 169 13.02 -0.60 -16.84
CA ARG A 169 13.26 0.79 -16.43
C ARG A 169 11.95 1.58 -16.31
N ALA A 170 11.91 2.55 -15.41
CA ALA A 170 10.86 3.56 -15.40
C ALA A 170 11.35 4.83 -16.11
N PRO A 171 10.49 5.51 -16.90
CA PRO A 171 10.77 6.88 -17.36
C PRO A 171 10.80 7.85 -16.18
N GLU A 172 11.10 9.12 -16.42
CA GLU A 172 10.90 10.17 -15.42
C GLU A 172 9.45 10.68 -15.43
N ILE A 173 9.00 11.28 -14.32
CA ILE A 173 7.63 11.81 -14.21
C ILE A 173 7.35 12.90 -15.27
N GLU A 174 8.34 13.72 -15.60
CA GLU A 174 8.26 14.74 -16.65
C GLU A 174 8.13 14.14 -18.06
N GLU A 175 8.69 12.96 -18.29
CA GLU A 175 8.54 12.26 -19.58
C GLU A 175 7.13 11.69 -19.71
N LEU A 176 6.59 11.11 -18.63
CA LEU A 176 5.19 10.68 -18.59
C LEU A 176 4.25 11.87 -18.79
N ALA A 177 4.47 12.99 -18.12
CA ALA A 177 3.65 14.19 -18.29
C ALA A 177 3.51 14.60 -19.77
N LYS A 178 4.61 14.57 -20.54
CA LYS A 178 4.61 14.87 -21.98
C LYS A 178 3.75 13.90 -22.78
N ILE A 179 3.82 12.59 -22.47
CA ILE A 179 3.00 11.56 -23.14
C ILE A 179 1.51 11.80 -22.90
N TYR A 180 1.16 12.20 -21.67
CA TYR A 180 -0.22 12.47 -21.28
C TYR A 180 -0.70 13.89 -21.63
N GLY A 181 0.17 14.73 -22.19
CA GLY A 181 -0.16 16.12 -22.54
C GLY A 181 -0.45 17.00 -21.32
N LEU A 182 0.16 16.70 -20.18
CA LEU A 182 -0.04 17.39 -18.91
C LEU A 182 1.16 18.26 -18.55
N SER A 183 0.90 19.37 -17.87
CA SER A 183 1.94 20.13 -17.16
C SER A 183 2.27 19.42 -15.85
N VAL A 184 3.51 19.55 -15.38
CA VAL A 184 3.98 19.07 -14.07
C VAL A 184 4.95 20.06 -13.44
N GLN A 185 4.75 21.36 -13.70
CA GLN A 185 5.59 22.41 -13.13
C GLN A 185 5.24 22.65 -11.66
N ARG A 186 3.96 22.49 -11.31
CA ARG A 186 3.46 22.66 -9.95
C ARG A 186 3.31 21.31 -9.26
N LEU A 187 3.40 21.34 -7.93
CA LEU A 187 3.31 20.14 -7.10
C LEU A 187 1.93 19.47 -7.21
N GLU A 188 0.87 20.27 -7.30
CA GLU A 188 -0.51 19.81 -7.49
C GLU A 188 -0.66 19.03 -8.80
N GLU A 189 -0.07 19.54 -9.88
CA GLU A 189 -0.10 18.89 -11.19
C GLU A 189 0.63 17.55 -11.18
N LYS A 190 1.77 17.47 -10.45
CA LYS A 190 2.48 16.21 -10.24
C LYS A 190 1.64 15.21 -9.46
N LEU A 191 0.98 15.64 -8.39
CA LEU A 191 0.11 14.78 -7.58
C LEU A 191 -1.06 14.24 -8.42
N GLU A 192 -1.68 15.08 -9.25
CA GLU A 192 -2.75 14.67 -10.17
C GLU A 192 -2.24 13.67 -11.23
N LEU A 193 -1.05 13.89 -11.78
CA LEU A 193 -0.47 12.91 -12.71
C LEU A 193 -0.23 11.57 -12.02
N ILE A 194 0.36 11.56 -10.82
CA ILE A 194 0.63 10.31 -10.09
C ILE A 194 -0.67 9.56 -9.78
N ASP A 195 -1.71 10.28 -9.37
CA ASP A 195 -3.04 9.72 -9.15
C ASP A 195 -3.59 9.07 -10.43
N LYS A 196 -3.50 9.80 -11.55
CA LYS A 196 -3.91 9.30 -12.86
C LYS A 196 -3.12 8.07 -13.32
N LEU A 197 -1.85 7.92 -12.93
CA LEU A 197 -1.06 6.74 -13.25
C LEU A 197 -1.54 5.48 -12.52
N LEU A 198 -2.43 5.59 -11.52
CA LEU A 198 -3.09 4.43 -10.94
C LEU A 198 -4.19 3.85 -11.85
N GLU A 199 -4.64 4.62 -12.85
CA GLU A 199 -5.56 4.17 -13.88
C GLU A 199 -4.78 3.33 -14.92
N ASN A 200 -4.92 2.02 -14.82
CA ASN A 200 -4.35 1.10 -15.81
C ASN A 200 -5.09 1.19 -17.16
N PRO A 201 -4.40 0.97 -18.30
CA PRO A 201 -2.95 0.78 -18.43
C PRO A 201 -2.18 2.11 -18.48
N ILE A 202 -0.90 2.08 -18.09
CA ILE A 202 0.00 3.23 -18.18
C ILE A 202 0.66 3.28 -19.56
N ARG A 203 0.64 4.44 -20.20
CA ARG A 203 1.36 4.73 -21.44
C ARG A 203 2.79 5.15 -21.14
N LEU A 204 3.74 4.45 -21.75
CA LEU A 204 5.18 4.69 -21.67
C LEU A 204 5.71 5.09 -23.06
N PRO A 205 6.93 5.63 -23.17
CA PRO A 205 7.52 5.98 -24.46
C PRO A 205 7.71 4.79 -25.42
N TRP A 206 7.67 3.56 -24.90
CA TRP A 206 7.95 2.32 -25.62
C TRP A 206 6.77 1.32 -25.63
N GLY A 207 5.58 1.72 -25.18
CA GLY A 207 4.40 0.86 -25.15
C GLY A 207 3.49 1.13 -23.97
N GLU A 208 2.58 0.20 -23.69
CA GLU A 208 1.69 0.26 -22.53
C GLU A 208 2.07 -0.81 -21.51
N VAL A 209 1.86 -0.51 -20.22
CA VAL A 209 2.09 -1.44 -19.12
C VAL A 209 0.89 -1.44 -18.18
N GLU A 210 0.39 -2.62 -17.85
CA GLU A 210 -0.53 -2.78 -16.72
C GLU A 210 0.29 -2.92 -15.45
N LEU A 211 -0.02 -2.15 -14.41
CA LEU A 211 0.58 -2.32 -13.10
C LEU A 211 -0.33 -3.15 -12.18
N PRO A 212 0.25 -3.85 -11.19
CA PRO A 212 -0.54 -4.39 -10.09
C PRO A 212 -1.38 -3.28 -9.45
N HIS A 213 -2.61 -3.59 -9.03
CA HIS A 213 -3.44 -2.59 -8.34
C HIS A 213 -2.82 -2.23 -6.99
N TYR A 214 -2.84 -0.95 -6.58
CA TYR A 214 -2.22 -0.47 -5.33
C TYR A 214 -2.81 -1.12 -4.06
N SER A 215 -4.00 -1.72 -4.17
CA SER A 215 -4.65 -2.45 -3.09
C SER A 215 -4.10 -3.87 -2.90
N LEU A 216 -3.22 -4.36 -3.78
CA LEU A 216 -2.55 -5.65 -3.58
C LEU A 216 -1.46 -5.52 -2.51
N PRO A 217 -1.02 -6.63 -1.88
CA PRO A 217 0.12 -6.62 -0.98
C PRO A 217 1.37 -6.01 -1.63
N LEU A 218 2.18 -5.27 -0.86
CA LEU A 218 3.44 -4.68 -1.35
C LEU A 218 4.56 -5.70 -1.46
N GLY A 219 4.50 -6.76 -0.65
CA GLY A 219 5.42 -7.89 -0.72
C GLY A 219 5.43 -8.53 -2.10
N ALA A 220 6.60 -8.97 -2.56
CA ALA A 220 6.68 -9.86 -3.70
C ALA A 220 6.09 -11.23 -3.33
N CYS A 221 5.62 -11.97 -4.33
CA CYS A 221 5.15 -13.33 -4.11
C CYS A 221 6.32 -14.21 -3.63
N GLN A 222 6.23 -14.65 -2.38
CA GLN A 222 7.22 -15.53 -1.74
C GLN A 222 6.91 -16.98 -2.05
#